data_AF-G9PRG0-F1
#
_entry.id   AF-G9PRG0-F1
#
_cell.length_a   1.000
_cell.length_b   1.000
_cell.length_c   1.000
_cell.angle_alpha   90.00
_cell.angle_beta   90.00
_cell.angle_gamma   90.00
#
_symmetry.space_group_name_H-M   'P 1'
#
loop_
_entity.id
_entity.type
_entity.pdbx_description
1 polymer ?
#
loop_
_entity_poly.entity_id
_entity_poly.type
_entity_poly.pdbx_seq_one_letter_code
_entity_poly.pdbx_strand_id
1 'polypeptide(L)' 'ALLVVSHDLAAVARVCRRALVMDDGAIVEDAPMHHILTQPSHPATRALRDAVPTLPTATTD' A
#
# COMPACT_ATOMS: atom_id res chain seq x y z
N ALA A 1 -1.49 -16.94 13.05
CA ALA A 1 -1.61 -16.16 11.80
C ALA A 1 -2.14 -14.77 12.14
N LEU A 2 -1.78 -13.73 11.39
CA LEU A 2 -2.22 -12.36 11.61
C LEU A 2 -2.89 -11.83 10.34
N LEU A 3 -4.05 -11.20 10.49
CA LEU A 3 -4.77 -10.49 9.43
C LEU A 3 -4.99 -9.05 9.88
N VAL A 4 -4.60 -8.09 9.05
CA VAL A 4 -4.75 -6.64 9.30
C VAL A 4 -5.55 -6.04 8.15
N VAL A 5 -6.55 -5.23 8.48
CA VAL A 5 -7.36 -4.48 7.50
C VAL A 5 -7.21 -2.99 7.80
N SER A 6 -6.79 -2.22 6.82
CA SER A 6 -6.61 -0.77 6.91
C SER A 6 -6.66 -0.16 5.51
N HIS A 7 -7.04 1.11 5.44
CA HIS A 7 -6.91 1.93 4.24
C HIS A 7 -5.55 2.65 4.17
N ASP A 8 -4.82 2.72 5.28
CA ASP A 8 -3.47 3.30 5.36
C ASP A 8 -2.42 2.26 4.96
N LEU A 9 -1.92 2.39 3.74
CA LEU A 9 -0.91 1.50 3.18
C LEU A 9 0.43 1.54 3.96
N ALA A 10 0.82 2.70 4.50
CA ALA A 10 2.07 2.83 5.26
C ALA A 10 1.98 2.08 6.60
N ALA A 11 0.81 2.10 7.26
CA ALA A 11 0.58 1.31 8.46
C ALA A 11 0.65 -0.20 8.17
N VAL A 12 0.04 -0.66 7.08
CA VAL A 12 0.06 -2.09 6.70
C VAL A 12 1.47 -2.55 6.32
N ALA A 13 2.22 -1.72 5.58
CA ALA A 13 3.58 -2.02 5.13
C ALA A 13 4.56 -2.28 6.29
N ARG A 14 4.33 -1.67 7.46
CA ARG A 14 5.15 -1.89 8.66
C ARG A 14 4.98 -3.27 9.31
N VAL A 15 3.87 -3.96 9.03
CA VAL A 15 3.47 -5.17 9.76
C VAL A 15 3.36 -6.38 8.85
N CYS A 16 2.96 -6.19 7.58
CA CYS A 16 2.59 -7.27 6.67
C CYS A 16 3.62 -7.47 5.55
N ARG A 17 3.83 -8.73 5.15
CA ARG A 17 4.73 -9.10 4.02
C ARG A 17 4.01 -9.25 2.68
N ARG A 18 2.69 -9.42 2.70
CA ARG A 18 1.79 -9.57 1.55
C ARG A 18 0.54 -8.75 1.84
N ALA A 19 -0.09 -8.20 0.80
CA ALA A 19 -1.36 -7.49 0.94
C ALA A 19 -2.34 -7.91 -0.15
N LEU A 20 -3.61 -7.93 0.24
CA LEU A 20 -4.75 -7.99 -0.66
C LEU A 20 -5.37 -6.60 -0.70
N VAL A 21 -5.64 -6.10 -1.90
CA VAL A 21 -6.32 -4.83 -2.11
C VAL A 21 -7.73 -5.14 -2.57
N MET A 22 -8.70 -4.50 -1.93
CA MET A 22 -10.11 -4.60 -2.29
C MET A 22 -10.62 -3.28 -2.83
N ASP A 23 -11.43 -3.35 -3.88
CA ASP A 23 -12.15 -2.24 -4.49
C ASP A 23 -13.54 -2.74 -4.91
N ASP A 24 -14.59 -1.97 -4.62
CA ASP A 24 -15.99 -2.35 -4.86
C ASP A 24 -16.36 -3.79 -4.43
N GLY A 25 -15.83 -4.23 -3.28
CA GLY A 25 -16.11 -5.54 -2.71
C GLY A 25 -15.38 -6.72 -3.37
N ALA A 26 -14.52 -6.46 -4.36
CA ALA A 26 -13.71 -7.48 -5.02
C ALA A 26 -12.23 -7.35 -4.64
N ILE A 27 -11.51 -8.47 -4.54
CA ILE A 27 -10.04 -8.46 -4.46
C ILE A 27 -9.52 -8.13 -5.85
N VAL A 28 -8.86 -6.98 -5.98
CA VAL A 28 -8.35 -6.49 -7.26
C VAL A 28 -6.84 -6.67 -7.41
N GLU A 29 -6.12 -6.86 -6.31
CA GLU A 29 -4.69 -7.15 -6.33
C GLU A 29 -4.31 -8.00 -5.11
N ASP A 30 -3.43 -8.98 -5.33
CA ASP A 30 -2.91 -9.85 -4.28
C ASP A 30 -1.43 -10.15 -4.54
N ALA A 31 -0.56 -9.40 -3.87
CA ALA A 31 0.86 -9.37 -4.18
C ALA A 31 1.73 -9.20 -2.92
N PRO A 32 3.03 -9.53 -2.99
CA PRO A 32 3.98 -9.16 -1.95
C PRO A 32 3.96 -7.66 -1.68
N MET A 33 4.17 -7.25 -0.42
CA MET A 33 4.11 -5.83 -0.02
C MET A 33 5.08 -4.96 -0.83
N HIS A 34 6.26 -5.47 -1.17
CA HIS A 34 7.21 -4.73 -2.02
C HIS A 34 6.64 -4.39 -3.40
N HIS A 35 5.86 -5.29 -4.01
CA HIS A 35 5.23 -5.09 -5.31
C HIS A 35 4.14 -4.02 -5.21
N ILE A 36 3.27 -4.12 -4.18
CA ILE A 36 2.21 -3.15 -3.90
C ILE A 36 2.77 -1.73 -3.74
N LEU A 37 3.92 -1.59 -3.08
CA LEU A 37 4.54 -0.29 -2.83
C LEU A 37 5.29 0.28 -4.04
N THR A 38 5.88 -0.57 -4.89
CA THR A 38 6.80 -0.13 -5.95
C THR A 38 6.20 -0.20 -7.35
N GLN A 39 5.49 -1.28 -7.67
CA GLN A 39 4.98 -1.58 -9.01
C GLN A 39 3.52 -2.10 -8.99
N PRO A 40 2.60 -1.40 -8.32
CA PRO A 40 1.21 -1.84 -8.23
C PRO A 40 0.53 -1.92 -9.60
N SER A 41 -0.20 -3.02 -9.83
CA SER A 41 -0.78 -3.35 -11.13
C SER A 41 -2.18 -2.77 -11.33
N HIS A 42 -3.00 -2.68 -10.29
CA HIS A 42 -4.36 -2.17 -10.37
C HIS A 42 -4.45 -0.64 -10.16
N PRO A 43 -5.35 0.08 -10.86
CA PRO A 43 -5.58 1.51 -10.64
C PRO A 43 -5.89 1.87 -9.18
N ALA A 44 -6.74 1.08 -8.50
CA ALA A 44 -7.08 1.31 -7.09
C ALA A 44 -5.84 1.20 -6.18
N THR A 45 -4.98 0.21 -6.42
CA THR A 45 -3.73 0.05 -5.66
C THR A 45 -2.76 1.20 -5.90
N ARG A 46 -2.67 1.71 -7.14
CA ARG A 46 -1.89 2.92 -7.44
C ARG A 46 -2.40 4.12 -6.65
N ALA A 47 -3.70 4.33 -6.60
CA ALA A 47 -4.30 5.42 -5.83
C ALA A 47 -3.98 5.31 -4.33
N LEU A 48 -4.05 4.10 -3.74
CA LEU A 48 -3.65 3.88 -2.34
C LEU A 48 -2.17 4.19 -2.10
N ARG A 49 -1.28 3.75 -3.00
CA ARG A 49 0.16 4.06 -2.93
C ARG A 49 0.40 5.56 -3.02
N ASP A 50 -0.24 6.24 -3.97
CA ASP A 50 -0.03 7.66 -4.24
C ASP A 50 -0.61 8.55 -3.14
N ALA A 51 -1.55 8.03 -2.34
CA ALA A 51 -2.07 8.68 -1.14
C ALA A 51 -1.11 8.60 0.06
N VAL A 52 -0.05 7.79 0.00
CA VAL A 52 0.95 7.72 1.07
C VAL A 52 1.76 9.03 1.12
N PRO A 53 1.76 9.76 2.24
CA PRO A 53 2.48 11.03 2.34
C PRO A 53 3.99 10.85 2.18
N THR A 54 4.61 11.66 1.31
CA THR A 54 6.07 11.82 1.27
C THR A 54 6.48 12.87 2.29
N LEU A 55 7.33 12.49 3.26
CA LEU A 55 7.93 13.47 4.16
C LEU A 55 8.86 14.39 3.35
N PRO A 56 8.77 15.72 3.53
CA PRO A 56 9.74 16.63 2.97
C PRO A 56 11.12 16.26 3.49
N THR A 57 12.07 15.97 2.61
CA THR A 57 13.49 15.92 2.99
C THR A 57 13.88 17.34 3.37
N ALA A 58 14.30 17.56 4.62
CA ALA A 58 14.81 18.84 5.05
C ALA A 58 15.99 19.22 4.16
N THR A 59 15.77 20.17 3.24
CA THR A 59 16.86 20.81 2.51
C THR A 59 17.72 21.51 3.57
N THR A 60 18.88 20.94 3.84
CA THR A 60 19.91 21.61 4.62
C THR A 60 20.59 22.58 3.66
N ASP A 61 20.21 23.85 3.72
CA ASP A 61 21.02 24.97 3.23
C ASP A 61 22.14 25.27 4.24
#